data_AF-A0A8G0Q8H1-F1
#
_entry.id   AF-A0A8G0Q8H1-F1
#
_cell.length_a   1.000
_cell.length_b   1.000
_cell.length_c   1.000
_cell.angle_alpha   90.00
_cell.angle_beta   90.00
_cell.angle_gamma   90.00
#
_symmetry.space_group_name_H-M   'P 1'
#
loop_
_entity.id
_entity.type
_entity.pdbx_description
1 polymer ?
#
loop_
_entity_poly.entity_id
_entity_poly.type
_entity_poly.pdbx_seq_one_letter_code
_entity_poly.pdbx_strand_id
1 'polypeptide(L)'
;KVLVSSNFESVALDKSKSVLVEFYAPWCGHCKQLAPIYDQLAEKYKDNADIVIAKMDSTANELENIKISSFPTIKYFRKDDNKVIDYNLDRTLDDFIKFLDANGEVAEAEPVEESEEEEEAA
;
A
#
# COMPACT_ATOMS: atom_id res chain seq x y z
N LYS A 1 -3.48 3.29 11.11
CA LYS A 1 -4.66 2.41 11.32
C LYS A 1 -4.28 0.95 11.06
N VAL A 2 -4.88 -0.01 11.77
CA VAL A 2 -4.60 -1.45 11.53
C VAL A 2 -5.79 -2.06 10.79
N LEU A 3 -5.51 -2.79 9.70
CA LEU A 3 -6.50 -3.50 8.91
C LEU A 3 -6.37 -5.01 9.13
N VAL A 4 -7.50 -5.69 8.97
CA VAL A 4 -7.67 -7.14 8.92
C VAL A 4 -8.60 -7.46 7.76
N SER A 5 -8.66 -8.71 7.33
CA SER A 5 -9.49 -9.12 6.19
C SER A 5 -10.93 -8.62 6.30
N SER A 6 -11.55 -8.72 7.49
CA SER A 6 -12.94 -8.32 7.71
C SER A 6 -13.24 -6.82 7.60
N ASN A 7 -12.25 -5.93 7.72
CA ASN A 7 -12.45 -4.48 7.64
C ASN A 7 -11.71 -3.81 6.49
N PHE A 8 -10.95 -4.59 5.71
CA PHE A 8 -10.11 -4.06 4.64
C PHE A 8 -10.95 -3.33 3.60
N GLU A 9 -11.97 -3.98 3.03
CA GLU A 9 -12.78 -3.37 1.96
C GLU A 9 -13.48 -2.10 2.43
N SER A 10 -14.07 -2.11 3.63
CA SER A 10 -14.78 -0.95 4.18
C SER A 10 -13.87 0.26 4.45
N VAL A 11 -12.56 0.05 4.62
CA VAL A 11 -11.63 1.15 4.94
C VAL A 11 -10.79 1.51 3.72
N ALA A 12 -10.13 0.54 3.09
CA ALA A 12 -9.22 0.75 1.98
C ALA A 12 -9.94 1.12 0.69
N LEU A 13 -11.17 0.64 0.47
CA LEU A 13 -11.96 0.94 -0.73
C LEU A 13 -13.01 2.04 -0.49
N ASP A 14 -12.90 2.77 0.63
CA ASP A 14 -13.76 3.92 0.92
C ASP A 14 -13.38 5.09 0.01
N LYS A 15 -14.22 5.36 -0.99
CA LYS A 15 -14.01 6.43 -1.98
C LYS A 15 -13.97 7.84 -1.38
N SER A 16 -14.36 8.04 -0.13
CA SER A 16 -14.27 9.34 0.53
C SER A 16 -12.84 9.68 0.97
N LYS A 17 -11.94 8.70 1.04
CA LYS A 17 -10.58 8.88 1.54
C LYS A 17 -9.57 8.12 0.70
N SER A 18 -8.39 8.70 0.57
CA SER A 18 -7.25 8.00 0.00
C SER A 18 -6.56 7.19 1.09
N VAL A 19 -6.27 5.93 0.84
CA VAL A 19 -5.71 5.02 1.85
C VAL A 19 -4.38 4.45 1.37
N LEU A 20 -3.32 4.66 2.13
CA LEU A 20 -2.03 4.01 1.92
C LEU A 20 -1.93 2.79 2.84
N VAL A 21 -1.76 1.60 2.27
CA VAL A 21 -1.70 0.34 3.03
C VAL A 21 -0.32 -0.29 2.89
N GLU A 22 0.35 -0.51 4.01
CA GLU A 22 1.52 -1.38 4.12
C GLU A 22 1.05 -2.82 4.37
N PHE A 23 1.36 -3.70 3.45
CA PHE A 23 1.23 -5.14 3.58
C PHE A 23 2.55 -5.72 4.07
N TYR A 24 2.55 -6.21 5.31
CA TYR A 24 3.77 -6.64 5.99
C TYR A 24 3.68 -8.08 6.51
N ALA A 25 4.85 -8.62 6.86
CA ALA A 25 5.00 -9.87 7.60
C ALA A 25 5.79 -9.59 8.89
N PRO A 26 5.36 -10.05 10.08
CA PRO A 26 5.98 -9.65 11.35
C PRO A 26 7.41 -10.16 11.55
N TRP A 27 7.82 -11.18 10.79
CA TRP A 27 9.20 -11.70 10.78
C TRP A 27 10.10 -11.03 9.74
N CYS A 28 9.56 -10.25 8.80
CA CYS A 28 10.35 -9.64 7.73
C CYS A 28 11.25 -8.51 8.25
N GLY A 29 12.57 -8.64 8.04
CA GLY A 29 13.55 -7.64 8.44
C GLY A 29 13.38 -6.30 7.74
N HIS A 30 12.90 -6.29 6.49
CA HIS A 30 12.67 -5.05 5.73
C HIS A 30 11.42 -4.31 6.25
N CYS A 31 10.38 -5.04 6.65
CA CYS A 31 9.19 -4.46 7.31
C CYS A 31 9.57 -3.80 8.65
N LYS A 32 10.41 -4.45 9.45
CA LYS A 32 10.87 -3.88 10.74
C LYS A 32 11.67 -2.58 10.55
N GLN A 33 12.44 -2.47 9.47
CA GLN A 33 13.16 -1.24 9.13
C GLN A 33 12.22 -0.13 8.64
N LEU A 34 11.13 -0.48 7.94
CA LEU A 34 10.13 0.46 7.46
C LEU A 34 9.21 0.98 8.59
N ALA A 35 8.90 0.13 9.58
CA ALA A 35 7.99 0.45 10.68
C ALA A 35 8.18 1.85 11.31
N PRO A 36 9.40 2.27 11.74
CA PRO A 36 9.58 3.60 12.34
C PRO A 36 9.30 4.75 11.37
N ILE A 37 9.54 4.57 10.07
CA ILE A 37 9.25 5.58 9.04
C ILE A 37 7.74 5.64 8.80
N TYR A 38 7.09 4.48 8.74
CA TYR A 38 5.66 4.36 8.51
C TYR A 38 4.83 4.89 9.69
N ASP A 39 5.30 4.69 10.92
CA ASP A 39 4.67 5.26 12.11
C ASP A 39 4.82 6.80 12.15
N GLN A 40 5.96 7.35 11.73
CA GLN A 40 6.12 8.81 11.56
C GLN A 40 5.18 9.38 10.49
N LEU A 41 5.03 8.67 9.37
CA LEU A 41 4.09 9.05 8.32
C LEU A 41 2.65 9.03 8.85
N ALA A 42 2.27 7.97 9.56
CA ALA A 42 0.95 7.86 10.17
C ALA A 42 0.68 8.99 11.18
N GLU A 43 1.67 9.39 11.97
CA GLU A 43 1.55 10.51 12.89
C GLU A 43 1.37 11.85 12.15
N LYS A 44 2.08 12.06 11.05
CA LYS A 44 1.95 13.28 10.22
C LYS A 44 0.55 13.44 9.62
N TYR A 45 -0.07 12.34 9.18
CA TYR A 45 -1.39 12.34 8.53
C TYR A 45 -2.55 11.98 9.48
N LYS A 46 -2.32 11.87 10.79
CA LYS A 46 -3.35 11.43 11.76
C LYS A 46 -4.60 12.31 11.78
N ASP A 47 -4.42 13.62 11.55
CA ASP A 47 -5.47 14.64 11.57
C ASP A 47 -5.92 15.03 10.14
N ASN A 48 -5.42 14.35 9.11
CA ASN A 48 -5.80 14.60 7.73
C ASN A 48 -7.20 14.03 7.45
N ALA A 49 -8.08 14.83 6.85
CA ALA A 49 -9.45 14.43 6.56
C ALA A 49 -9.53 13.42 5.40
N ASP A 50 -8.64 13.57 4.42
CA ASP A 50 -8.64 12.87 3.14
C ASP A 50 -7.73 11.63 3.13
N ILE A 51 -6.65 11.60 3.90
CA ILE A 51 -5.62 10.55 3.81
C ILE A 51 -5.62 9.66 5.05
N VAL A 52 -5.58 8.34 4.84
CA VAL A 52 -5.48 7.33 5.90
C VAL A 52 -4.23 6.49 5.69
N ILE A 53 -3.35 6.46 6.69
CA ILE A 53 -2.20 5.56 6.71
C ILE A 53 -2.56 4.29 7.46
N ALA A 54 -2.45 3.15 6.80
CA ALA A 54 -2.88 1.85 7.27
C ALA A 54 -1.82 0.77 7.09
N LYS A 55 -1.87 -0.26 7.93
CA LYS A 55 -1.02 -1.46 7.83
C LYS A 55 -1.83 -2.73 8.07
N MET A 56 -1.46 -3.80 7.37
CA MET A 56 -2.11 -5.11 7.44
C MET A 56 -1.06 -6.22 7.48
N ASP A 57 -1.23 -7.16 8.41
CA ASP A 57 -0.44 -8.38 8.43
C ASP A 57 -0.99 -9.34 7.36
N SER A 58 -0.32 -9.40 6.22
CA SER A 58 -0.72 -10.23 5.07
C SER A 58 -0.43 -11.72 5.25
N THR A 59 0.18 -12.11 6.36
CA THR A 59 0.47 -13.52 6.65
C THR A 59 -0.64 -14.17 7.48
N ALA A 60 -1.40 -13.34 8.19
CA ALA A 60 -2.57 -13.74 8.96
C ALA A 60 -3.89 -13.31 8.29
N ASN A 61 -3.83 -12.46 7.25
CA ASN A 61 -5.00 -11.92 6.56
C ASN A 61 -4.79 -12.06 5.05
N GLU A 62 -5.62 -12.90 4.42
CA GLU A 62 -5.68 -13.04 2.97
C GLU A 62 -6.84 -12.19 2.42
N LEU A 63 -6.65 -11.62 1.23
CA LEU A 63 -7.66 -10.81 0.52
C LEU A 63 -7.96 -11.48 -0.82
N GLU A 64 -9.24 -11.60 -1.19
CA GLU A 64 -9.65 -12.32 -2.41
C GLU A 64 -9.08 -11.67 -3.68
N ASN A 65 -9.04 -10.34 -3.73
CA ASN A 65 -8.69 -9.57 -4.93
C ASN A 65 -7.27 -8.99 -4.92
N ILE A 66 -6.51 -9.18 -3.84
CA ILE A 66 -5.17 -8.60 -3.67
C ILE A 66 -4.21 -9.68 -3.20
N LYS A 67 -3.36 -10.15 -4.11
CA LYS A 67 -2.29 -11.09 -3.79
C LYS A 67 -1.04 -10.32 -3.40
N ILE A 68 -0.49 -10.61 -2.22
CA ILE A 68 0.76 -10.04 -1.73
C ILE A 68 1.82 -11.15 -1.71
N SER A 69 2.73 -11.10 -2.68
CA SER A 69 3.77 -12.13 -2.86
C SER A 69 5.13 -11.73 -2.25
N SER A 70 5.30 -10.47 -1.85
CA SER A 70 6.55 -9.95 -1.28
C SER A 70 6.28 -8.99 -0.13
N PHE A 71 7.26 -8.80 0.76
CA PHE A 71 7.10 -7.94 1.93
C PHE A 71 8.31 -7.00 2.12
N PRO A 72 8.09 -5.73 2.47
CA PRO A 72 6.79 -5.05 2.47
C PRO A 72 6.32 -4.73 1.05
N THR A 73 5.02 -4.82 0.81
CA THR A 73 4.33 -4.25 -0.37
C THR A 73 3.48 -3.09 0.10
N ILE A 74 3.47 -1.98 -0.64
CA ILE A 74 2.72 -0.79 -0.30
C ILE A 74 1.81 -0.44 -1.47
N LYS A 75 0.51 -0.35 -1.21
CA LYS A 75 -0.47 0.07 -2.22
C LYS A 75 -1.26 1.27 -1.73
N TYR A 76 -1.57 2.16 -2.66
CA TYR A 76 -2.38 3.34 -2.45
C TYR A 76 -3.73 3.17 -3.14
N PHE A 77 -4.79 3.37 -2.39
CA PHE A 77 -6.17 3.34 -2.85
C PHE A 77 -6.62 4.78 -2.92
N ARG A 78 -6.75 5.31 -4.14
CA ARG A 78 -7.07 6.71 -4.35
C ARG A 78 -8.55 6.98 -4.10
N LYS A 79 -8.87 8.09 -3.42
CA LYS A 79 -10.26 8.55 -3.29
C LYS A 79 -10.94 8.73 -4.65
N ASP A 80 -12.27 8.77 -4.64
CA ASP A 80 -13.16 8.92 -5.80
C ASP A 80 -13.17 7.71 -6.76
N ASP A 81 -12.04 7.39 -7.38
CA ASP A 81 -11.92 6.35 -8.41
C ASP A 81 -11.49 4.98 -7.89
N ASN A 82 -11.04 4.86 -6.63
CA ASN A 82 -10.48 3.63 -6.05
C ASN A 82 -9.37 3.01 -6.91
N LYS A 83 -8.66 3.82 -7.73
CA LYS A 83 -7.50 3.32 -8.46
C LYS A 83 -6.46 2.85 -7.45
N VAL A 84 -6.05 1.61 -7.63
CA VAL A 84 -4.98 1.00 -6.86
C VAL A 84 -3.66 1.36 -7.54
N ILE A 85 -2.76 1.98 -6.81
CA ILE A 85 -1.46 2.43 -7.28
C ILE A 85 -0.40 1.75 -6.43
N ASP A 86 0.51 1.03 -7.07
CA ASP A 86 1.66 0.43 -6.41
C ASP A 86 2.71 1.49 -6.07
N TYR A 87 3.16 1.49 -4.82
CA TYR A 87 4.24 2.39 -4.39
C TYR A 87 5.59 1.70 -4.60
N ASN A 88 6.31 2.14 -5.64
CA ASN A 88 7.61 1.60 -6.03
C ASN A 88 8.77 2.59 -5.83
N LEU A 89 8.53 3.70 -5.12
CA LEU A 89 9.56 4.69 -4.81
C LEU A 89 10.38 4.30 -3.57
N ASP A 90 11.37 5.13 -3.28
CA ASP A 90 12.18 5.02 -2.06
C ASP A 90 11.31 5.05 -0.80
N ARG A 91 11.65 4.23 0.18
CA ARG A 91 10.86 4.06 1.41
C ARG A 91 11.27 5.06 2.49
N THR A 92 11.46 6.32 2.09
CA THR A 92 11.77 7.43 3.00
C THR A 92 10.51 8.21 3.33
N LEU A 93 10.53 8.92 4.47
CA LEU A 93 9.40 9.75 4.90
C LEU A 93 9.07 10.83 3.84
N ASP A 94 10.09 11.45 3.25
CA ASP A 94 9.94 12.51 2.25
C ASP A 94 9.27 12.00 0.97
N ASP A 95 9.64 10.82 0.49
CA ASP A 95 9.07 10.26 -0.74
C ASP A 95 7.63 9.81 -0.53
N PHE A 96 7.29 9.27 0.64
CA PHE A 96 5.89 9.01 0.98
C PHE A 96 5.05 10.29 0.99
N ILE A 97 5.57 11.37 1.58
CA ILE A 97 4.87 12.66 1.61
C ILE A 97 4.66 13.18 0.19
N LYS A 98 5.71 13.21 -0.64
CA LYS A 98 5.62 13.66 -2.02
C LYS A 98 4.60 12.85 -2.82
N PHE A 99 4.60 11.53 -2.66
CA PHE A 99 3.66 10.63 -3.32
C PHE A 99 2.21 10.91 -2.90
N LEU A 100 1.96 11.08 -1.61
CA LEU A 100 0.62 11.35 -1.07
C LEU A 100 0.13 12.74 -1.46
N ASP A 101 1.00 13.75 -1.42
CA ASP A 101 0.69 15.12 -1.81
C ASP A 101 0.45 15.23 -3.33
N ALA A 102 1.08 14.36 -4.13
CA ALA A 102 0.80 14.18 -5.55
C ALA A 102 -0.41 13.28 -5.82
N ASN A 103 -1.16 12.85 -4.80
CA ASN A 103 -2.32 11.97 -4.93
C ASN A 103 -2.04 10.66 -5.71
N GLY A 104 -0.81 10.13 -5.56
CA GLY A 104 -0.33 8.95 -6.28
C GLY A 104 0.04 9.20 -7.75
N GLU A 105 -0.01 10.44 -8.23
CA GLU A 105 0.42 10.85 -9.57
C GLU A 105 1.91 11.25 -9.54
N VAL A 106 2.76 10.30 -9.17
CA VAL A 106 4.20 10.43 -9.42
C VAL A 106 4.46 9.95 -10.86
N ALA A 107 5.25 10.71 -11.62
CA ALA A 107 5.60 10.37 -13.00
C ALA A 107 6.10 8.92 -13.05
N GLU A 108 5.27 8.07 -13.63
CA GLU A 108 5.40 6.64 -13.93
C GLU A 108 6.72 5.99 -13.47
N ALA A 109 6.69 5.29 -12.34
CA ALA A 109 7.36 4.00 -12.30
C ALA A 109 6.41 3.04 -13.03
N GLU A 110 6.83 2.62 -14.22
CA GLU A 110 6.03 1.92 -15.23
C GLU A 110 5.17 0.77 -14.68
N PRO A 111 4.01 0.49 -15.32
CA PRO A 111 3.19 -0.67 -14.96
C PRO A 111 4.04 -1.93 -15.13
N VAL A 112 4.18 -2.72 -14.05
CA VAL A 112 4.63 -4.10 -14.20
C VAL A 112 3.45 -4.82 -14.85
N GLU A 113 3.48 -4.93 -16.17
CA GLU A 113 2.58 -5.83 -16.90
C GLU A 113 2.88 -7.26 -16.40
N GLU A 114 1.99 -7.81 -15.58
CA GLU A 114 1.83 -9.28 -15.51
C GLU A 114 1.24 -9.69 -16.86
N SER A 115 2.10 -9.84 -17.87
CA SER A 115 1.79 -10.56 -19.09
C SER A 115 1.83 -12.06 -18.76
N GLU A 116 0.65 -12.67 -18.83
CA GLU A 116 0.49 -14.10 -19.04
C GLU A 116 1.39 -14.56 -20.19
N GLU A 117 2.28 -15.53 -19.96
CA GLU A 117 2.80 -16.38 -21.03
C GLU A 117 2.81 -17.83 -20.53
N GLU A 118 1.81 -18.56 -21.02
CA GLU A 118 1.72 -20.01 -21.12
C GLU A 118 2.68 -20.50 -22.24
N GLU A 119 3.10 -21.78 -22.16
CA GLU A 119 3.90 -22.55 -23.16
C GLU A 119 5.41 -22.22 -23.32
N GLU A 120 6.35 -23.14 -23.56
CA GLU A 120 6.30 -24.55 -23.99
C GLU A 120 7.65 -25.26 -23.68
N ALA A 121 7.57 -26.59 -23.59
CA ALA A 121 8.54 -27.61 -24.04
C ALA A 121 10.07 -27.42 -23.84
N ALA A 122 10.65 -28.33 -23.04
CA ALA A 122 11.72 -29.24 -23.48
C ALA A 122 11.80 -30.49 -22.59
#